data_AF-A0A6B8RLX0-F1
#
_entry.id   AF-A0A6B8RLX0-F1
#
_cell.length_a   1.000
_cell.length_b   1.000
_cell.length_c   1.000
_cell.angle_alpha   90.00
_cell.angle_beta   90.00
_cell.angle_gamma   90.00
#
_symmetry.space_group_name_H-M   'P 1'
#
loop_
_entity.id
_entity.type
_entity.pdbx_description
1 polymer ?
#
loop_
_entity_poly.entity_id
_entity_poly.type
_entity_poly.pdbx_seq_one_letter_code
_entity_poly.pdbx_strand_id
1 'polypeptide(L)'
;MDHEGEVIWGIFVSEDTRCLPNFFPIAFYETREKAIEVIQTLPKDMNYDLLKLPLNCNFAYFHKKSGRLVGMDGIHHEHFHFKGEHERDN
;
A
#
# COMPACT_ATOMS: atom_id res chain seq x y z
N MET A 1 -15.73 -13.96 6.27
CA MET A 1 -16.10 -13.57 7.64
C MET A 1 -15.40 -12.25 7.86
N ASP A 2 -16.13 -11.15 7.68
CA ASP A 2 -15.57 -9.81 7.86
C ASP A 2 -15.32 -9.64 9.36
N HIS A 3 -14.07 -9.76 9.77
CA HIS A 3 -13.68 -9.29 11.09
C HIS A 3 -13.84 -7.77 11.05
N GLU A 4 -14.90 -7.24 11.69
CA GLU A 4 -15.01 -5.84 12.08
C GLU A 4 -13.99 -5.53 13.21
N GLY A 5 -12.72 -5.86 12.97
CA GLY A 5 -11.61 -5.39 13.78
C GLY A 5 -11.30 -3.95 13.40
N GLU A 6 -10.74 -3.19 14.34
CA GLU A 6 -10.22 -1.86 14.04
C GLU A 6 -9.19 -1.96 12.90
N VAL A 7 -9.30 -1.06 11.94
CA VAL A 7 -8.40 -1.01 10.78
C VAL A 7 -7.75 0.35 10.70
N ILE A 8 -6.54 0.39 10.14
CA ILE A 8 -5.87 1.61 9.73
C ILE A 8 -5.61 1.56 8.23
N TRP A 9 -5.52 2.73 7.63
CA TRP A 9 -5.25 2.93 6.22
C TRP A 9 -3.82 3.44 6.07
N GLY A 10 -2.93 2.60 5.53
CA GLY A 10 -1.53 2.92 5.34
C GLY A 10 -1.23 3.32 3.90
N ILE A 11 -0.54 4.44 3.71
CA ILE A 11 -0.03 4.87 2.41
C ILE A 11 1.41 4.39 2.25
N PHE A 12 1.74 3.78 1.12
CA PHE A 12 3.07 3.30 0.77
C PHE A 12 3.50 3.88 -0.57
N VAL A 13 4.78 4.20 -0.72
CA VAL A 13 5.37 4.41 -2.06
C VAL A 13 5.48 3.06 -2.75
N SER A 14 5.05 2.99 -4.01
CA SER A 14 5.18 1.81 -4.86
C SER A 14 6.09 2.16 -6.03
N GLU A 15 7.39 1.97 -5.86
CA GLU A 15 8.34 2.23 -6.94
C GLU A 15 8.53 0.99 -7.82
N ASP A 16 8.44 1.17 -9.14
CA ASP A 16 8.82 0.15 -10.12
C ASP A 16 10.34 0.12 -10.35
N THR A 17 11.11 0.25 -9.27
CA THR A 17 12.58 0.17 -9.30
C THR A 17 13.02 -1.22 -8.85
N ARG A 18 14.07 -1.77 -9.47
CA ARG A 18 14.62 -3.10 -9.08
C ARG A 18 15.42 -3.06 -7.77
N CYS A 19 15.40 -1.93 -7.05
CA CYS A 19 16.25 -1.67 -5.88
C CYS A 19 15.39 -1.47 -4.62
N LEU A 20 15.55 -2.37 -3.65
CA LEU A 20 14.86 -2.29 -2.36
C LEU A 20 15.44 -1.18 -1.45
N PRO A 21 14.61 -0.52 -0.62
CA PRO A 21 13.18 -0.76 -0.44
C PRO A 21 12.32 0.12 -1.38
N ASN A 22 11.68 -0.51 -2.35
CA ASN A 22 10.70 0.11 -3.25
C ASN A 22 9.25 0.03 -2.72
N PHE A 23 9.11 -0.29 -1.43
CA PHE A 23 7.84 -0.33 -0.70
C PHE A 23 8.06 0.07 0.77
N PHE A 24 7.80 1.34 1.12
CA PHE A 24 7.97 1.84 2.49
C PHE A 24 6.80 2.74 2.90
N PRO A 25 6.44 2.79 4.20
CA PRO A 25 5.29 3.53 4.68
C PRO A 25 5.54 5.04 4.65
N ILE A 26 4.51 5.79 4.25
CA ILE A 26 4.47 7.25 4.28
C ILE A 26 3.70 7.74 5.51
N ALA A 27 2.49 7.23 5.69
CA ALA A 27 1.58 7.66 6.75
C ALA A 27 0.47 6.63 7.00
N PHE A 28 -0.18 6.71 8.17
CA PHE A 28 -1.31 5.87 8.56
C PHE A 28 -2.47 6.75 9.03
N TYR A 29 -3.69 6.37 8.65
CA TYR A 29 -4.91 7.08 8.98
C TYR A 29 -5.99 6.14 9.50
N GLU A 30 -6.88 6.65 10.35
CA GLU A 30 -8.03 5.90 10.85
C GLU A 30 -9.08 5.66 9.76
N THR A 31 -9.15 6.56 8.76
CA THR A 31 -10.14 6.50 7.69
C THR A 31 -9.49 6.54 6.32
N ARG A 32 -10.16 5.91 5.36
CA ARG A 32 -9.74 5.87 3.95
C ARG A 32 -9.69 7.27 3.35
N GLU A 33 -10.68 8.08 3.71
CA GLU A 33 -10.89 9.43 3.16
C GLU A 33 -9.72 10.34 3.52
N LYS A 34 -9.28 10.34 4.79
CA LYS A 34 -8.10 11.10 5.24
C LYS A 34 -6.83 10.65 4.50
N ALA A 35 -6.67 9.35 4.28
CA ALA A 35 -5.53 8.84 3.54
C ALA A 35 -5.55 9.30 2.08
N ILE A 36 -6.71 9.28 1.42
CA ILE A 36 -6.87 9.73 0.04
C ILE A 36 -6.61 11.23 -0.09
N GLU A 37 -7.13 12.06 0.83
CA GLU A 37 -6.85 13.50 0.84
C GLU A 37 -5.34 13.76 0.81
N VAL A 38 -4.57 13.00 1.61
CA VAL A 38 -3.11 13.11 1.62
C VAL A 38 -2.50 12.60 0.32
N ILE A 39 -2.91 11.45 -0.21
CA ILE A 39 -2.42 10.93 -1.52
C ILE A 39 -2.60 11.99 -2.62
N GLN A 40 -3.70 12.74 -2.59
CA GLN A 40 -3.93 13.80 -3.58
C GLN A 40 -2.93 14.94 -3.48
N THR A 41 -2.35 15.20 -2.30
CA THR A 41 -1.29 16.21 -2.09
C THR A 41 0.13 15.72 -2.35
N LEU A 42 0.34 14.40 -2.49
CA LEU A 42 1.67 13.83 -2.71
C LEU A 42 2.21 14.11 -4.12
N PRO A 43 3.55 14.11 -4.32
CA PRO A 43 4.18 14.23 -5.63
C PRO A 43 3.61 13.24 -6.66
N LYS A 44 3.40 13.70 -7.90
CA LYS A 44 2.75 12.91 -8.97
C LYS A 44 3.73 12.19 -9.89
N ASP A 45 5.00 12.18 -9.52
CA ASP A 45 6.09 11.47 -10.21
C ASP A 45 6.28 10.03 -9.71
N MET A 46 5.53 9.63 -8.67
CA MET A 46 5.59 8.31 -8.05
C MET A 46 4.21 7.64 -8.02
N ASN A 47 4.19 6.32 -7.85
CA ASN A 47 2.97 5.58 -7.56
C ASN A 47 2.84 5.35 -6.06
N TYR A 48 1.59 5.23 -5.61
CA TYR A 48 1.27 4.99 -4.21
C TYR A 48 0.30 3.84 -4.06
N ASP A 49 0.49 3.05 -3.02
CA ASP A 49 -0.44 2.00 -2.62
C ASP A 49 -1.11 2.40 -1.30
N LEU A 50 -2.43 2.26 -1.25
CA LEU A 50 -3.23 2.44 -0.05
C LEU A 50 -3.69 1.08 0.45
N LEU A 51 -3.26 0.71 1.66
CA LEU A 51 -3.57 -0.58 2.26
C LEU A 51 -4.54 -0.44 3.43
N LYS A 52 -5.56 -1.28 3.46
CA LYS A 52 -6.41 -1.46 4.65
C LYS A 52 -5.79 -2.53 5.55
N LEU A 53 -5.17 -2.10 6.65
CA LEU A 53 -4.43 -2.94 7.57
C LEU A 53 -5.25 -3.23 8.84
N PRO A 54 -5.51 -4.50 9.18
CA PRO A 54 -6.17 -4.85 10.42
C PRO A 54 -5.24 -4.64 11.62
N LEU A 55 -5.70 -3.92 12.65
CA LEU A 55 -4.97 -3.76 13.89
C LEU A 55 -4.95 -5.06 14.69
N ASN A 56 -3.85 -5.27 15.42
CA ASN A 56 -3.65 -6.44 16.30
C ASN A 56 -3.77 -7.80 15.59
N CYS A 57 -3.63 -7.82 14.27
CA CYS A 57 -3.71 -9.02 13.44
C CYS A 57 -2.38 -9.25 12.73
N ASN A 58 -1.90 -10.49 12.73
CA ASN A 58 -0.77 -10.88 11.90
C ASN A 58 -1.25 -11.21 10.48
N PHE A 59 -0.80 -10.43 9.51
CA PHE A 59 -1.13 -10.58 8.10
C PHE A 59 0.09 -11.02 7.26
N ALA A 60 1.14 -11.57 7.89
CA ALA A 60 2.32 -12.06 7.18
C ALA A 60 1.99 -13.27 6.30
N TYR A 61 2.41 -13.22 5.03
CA TYR A 61 2.32 -14.35 4.10
C TYR A 61 3.65 -15.11 4.05
N PHE A 62 3.59 -16.39 4.46
CA PHE A 62 4.72 -17.31 4.41
C PHE A 62 4.56 -18.30 3.25
N HIS A 63 5.58 -18.42 2.40
CA HIS A 63 5.56 -19.38 1.29
C HIS A 63 5.52 -20.81 1.83
N LYS A 64 4.44 -21.55 1.53
CA LYS A 64 4.11 -22.85 2.14
C LYS A 64 5.22 -23.91 2.08
N LYS A 65 6.06 -23.90 1.04
CA LYS A 65 7.15 -24.90 0.87
C LYS A 65 8.46 -24.47 1.52
N SER A 66 8.79 -23.19 1.51
CA SER A 66 10.10 -22.69 1.96
C SER A 66 10.06 -22.07 3.35
N GLY A 67 8.87 -21.80 3.91
CA GLY A 67 8.69 -21.11 5.19
C GLY A 67 9.13 -19.65 5.17
N ARG A 68 9.55 -19.11 4.01
CA ARG A 68 10.04 -17.73 3.90
C ARG A 68 8.87 -16.75 3.99
N LEU A 69 9.07 -15.66 4.73
CA LEU A 69 8.22 -14.47 4.65
C LEU A 69 8.38 -13.88 3.25
N VAL A 70 7.28 -13.78 2.50
CA VAL A 70 7.30 -13.33 1.10
C VAL A 70 6.28 -12.23 0.80
N GLY A 71 5.46 -11.83 1.78
CA GLY A 71 4.52 -10.72 1.59
C GLY A 71 3.48 -10.62 2.70
N MET A 72 2.31 -10.13 2.30
CA MET A 72 1.12 -9.97 3.14
C MET A 72 -0.04 -10.79 2.57
N ASP A 73 -0.90 -11.32 3.44
CA ASP A 73 -2.10 -12.09 3.07
C ASP A 73 -3.37 -11.41 3.63
N GLY A 74 -4.48 -11.48 2.90
CA GLY A 74 -5.77 -10.95 3.34
C GLY A 74 -5.85 -9.44 3.52
N ILE A 75 -4.92 -8.67 2.93
CA ILE A 75 -4.94 -7.21 2.93
C ILE A 75 -5.69 -6.71 1.69
N HIS A 76 -6.46 -5.62 1.82
CA HIS A 76 -7.05 -4.90 0.70
C HIS A 76 -6.11 -3.79 0.22
N HIS A 77 -5.92 -3.70 -1.10
CA HIS A 77 -4.95 -2.82 -1.75
C HIS A 77 -5.66 -1.94 -2.78
N GLU A 78 -5.33 -0.65 -2.80
CA GLU A 78 -5.71 0.28 -3.85
C GLU A 78 -4.47 0.91 -4.45
N HIS A 79 -4.37 0.91 -5.77
CA HIS A 79 -3.22 1.43 -6.50
C HIS A 79 -3.53 2.83 -7.06
N PHE A 80 -2.65 3.78 -6.77
CA PHE A 80 -2.70 5.15 -7.28
C PHE A 80 -1.53 5.37 -8.23
N HIS A 81 -1.81 5.23 -9.53
CA HIS A 81 -0.81 5.38 -10.58
C HIS A 81 -0.75 6.83 -11.06
N PHE A 82 0.26 7.59 -10.60
CA PHE A 82 0.53 8.93 -11.14
C PHE A 82 1.71 8.93 -12.11
N LYS A 83 2.66 8.00 -11.92
CA LYS A 83 3.80 7.82 -12.82
C LYS A 83 3.31 7.18 -14.12
N GLY A 84 3.24 7.97 -15.19
CA GLY A 84 2.83 7.53 -16.54
C GLY A 84 1.67 8.31 -17.17
N GLU A 85 1.00 9.21 -16.43
CA GLU A 85 0.03 10.14 -17.06
C GLU A 85 0.70 11.21 -17.93
N HIS A 86 2.00 11.45 -17.75
CA HIS A 86 2.77 12.44 -18.51
C HIS A 86 3.51 11.87 -19.75
N GLU A 87 3.50 10.56 -20.00
CA GLU A 87 4.18 9.97 -21.17
C GLU A 87 3.27 9.83 -22.41
N ARG A 88 1.98 10.17 -22.30
CA ARG A 88 1.01 10.06 -23.41
C ARG A 88 0.80 11.35 -24.21
N ASP A 89 1.64 12.37 -23.99
CA ASP A 89 1.58 13.66 -24.68
C ASP A 89 2.80 13.96 -25.60
N ASN A 90 3.55 12.93 -26.02
CA ASN A 90 4.61 13.07 -27.04
C ASN A 90 4.38 12.17 -28.26
#